data_AF-F8TUB6-F1
#
_entry.id   AF-F8TUB6-F1
#
_cell.length_a   1.000
_cell.length_b   1.000
_cell.length_c   1.000
_cell.angle_alpha   90.00
_cell.angle_beta   90.00
_cell.angle_gamma   90.00
#
_symmetry.space_group_name_H-M   'P 1'
#
loop_
_entity.id
_entity.type
_entity.pdbx_description
1 polymer ?
#
loop_
_entity_poly.entity_id
_entity_poly.type
_entity_poly.pdbx_seq_one_letter_code
_entity_poly.pdbx_strand_id
1 'polypeptide(L)'
;MRSAMNLLLPLLILTAIAPRAGSTELGDSPFSLAPKAQGPARALAVAHEDFVRRLPPPREDVAAMERFASDPDSYAIAIERDGVYYIVDYSIKPYQGQSFRGGGYRYRIDGSDFRIVDARIEP
;
A
#
# COMPACT_ATOMS: atom_id res chain seq x y z
N MET A 1 -46.13 48.72 21.20
CA MET A 1 -45.27 49.07 20.04
C MET A 1 -43.82 49.04 20.50
N ARG A 2 -42.96 48.21 19.84
CA ARG A 2 -41.47 48.20 19.82
C ARG A 2 -40.79 47.94 21.19
N SER A 3 -40.33 46.74 21.54
CA SER A 3 -39.19 45.95 20.99
C SER A 3 -37.97 46.75 20.55
N ALA A 4 -36.92 46.72 21.39
CA ALA A 4 -35.49 46.88 21.08
C ALA A 4 -34.72 46.30 22.31
N MET A 5 -34.33 45.01 22.34
CA MET A 5 -33.13 44.42 21.73
C MET A 5 -31.90 45.32 21.86
N ASN A 6 -31.09 45.07 22.90
CA ASN A 6 -29.71 45.54 22.97
C ASN A 6 -28.77 44.34 23.03
N LEU A 7 -27.78 44.37 22.15
CA LEU A 7 -26.96 43.26 21.69
C LEU A 7 -25.87 42.88 22.69
N LEU A 8 -25.82 41.60 23.06
CA LEU A 8 -24.61 40.95 23.55
C LEU A 8 -23.89 40.34 22.35
N LEU A 9 -22.74 40.90 21.98
CA LEU A 9 -21.78 40.26 21.08
C LEU A 9 -21.18 39.02 21.76
N PRO A 10 -21.14 37.85 21.11
CA PRO A 10 -20.15 36.85 21.42
C PRO A 10 -18.91 37.02 20.54
N LEU A 11 -17.78 37.05 21.23
CA LEU A 11 -16.41 37.01 20.75
C LEU A 11 -16.22 35.85 19.75
N LEU A 12 -15.96 36.16 18.49
CA LEU A 12 -15.60 35.18 17.46
C LEU A 12 -14.15 34.74 17.68
N ILE A 13 -13.95 33.58 18.33
CA ILE A 13 -12.64 32.93 18.40
C ILE A 13 -12.40 32.26 17.05
N LEU A 14 -11.44 32.82 16.32
CA LEU A 14 -10.84 32.22 15.13
C LEU A 14 -10.03 30.99 15.58
N THR A 15 -10.45 29.79 15.17
CA THR A 15 -9.55 28.63 15.17
C THR A 15 -9.76 27.87 13.88
N ALA A 16 -8.93 28.19 12.90
CA ALA A 16 -8.74 27.35 11.72
C ALA A 16 -8.07 26.05 12.18
N ILE A 17 -8.87 25.03 12.46
CA ILE A 17 -8.35 23.66 12.63
C ILE A 17 -8.24 23.10 11.20
N ALA A 18 -7.05 23.26 10.62
CA ALA A 18 -6.66 22.47 9.47
C ALA A 18 -6.71 20.98 9.88
N PRO A 19 -7.31 20.07 9.11
CA PRO A 19 -7.07 18.66 9.30
C PRO A 19 -5.59 18.40 9.02
N ARG A 20 -4.85 18.26 10.11
CA ARG A 20 -3.48 17.81 10.20
C ARG A 20 -3.36 16.55 9.35
N ALA A 21 -2.40 16.52 8.43
CA ALA A 21 -1.99 15.32 7.71
C ALA A 21 -1.94 14.16 8.71
N GLY A 22 -2.78 13.15 8.49
CA GLY A 22 -2.80 11.96 9.30
C GLY A 22 -1.45 11.28 9.15
N SER A 23 -0.62 11.39 10.17
CA SER A 23 0.47 10.46 10.39
C SER A 23 -0.16 9.08 10.51
N THR A 24 -0.11 8.28 9.45
CA THR A 24 -0.26 6.83 9.57
C THR A 24 0.92 6.35 10.38
N GLU A 25 0.71 6.18 11.68
CA GLU A 25 1.60 5.42 12.55
C GLU A 25 1.72 4.01 11.96
N LEU A 26 2.88 3.72 11.36
CA LEU A 26 3.35 2.36 11.11
C LEU A 26 3.57 1.69 12.47
N GLY A 27 2.50 1.15 13.05
CA GLY A 27 2.53 0.51 14.37
C GLY A 27 2.09 -0.95 14.39
N ASP A 28 1.47 -1.45 13.33
CA ASP A 28 1.05 -2.84 13.20
C ASP A 28 1.66 -3.44 11.94
N SER A 29 2.16 -4.67 12.04
CA SER A 29 2.71 -5.40 10.89
C SER A 29 1.70 -5.32 9.72
N PRO A 30 2.12 -4.88 8.51
CA PRO A 30 1.20 -4.59 7.40
C PRO A 30 0.46 -5.83 6.87
N PHE A 31 0.80 -7.01 7.39
CA PHE A 31 0.27 -8.31 6.98
C PHE A 31 -0.80 -8.86 7.94
N SER A 32 -1.02 -8.22 9.09
CA SER A 32 -2.12 -8.55 10.00
C SER A 32 -3.43 -7.93 9.50
N LEU A 33 -3.97 -8.43 8.38
CA LEU A 33 -5.29 -8.02 7.96
C LEU A 33 -6.35 -8.65 8.87
N ALA A 34 -7.03 -7.81 9.65
CA ALA A 34 -8.32 -8.17 10.21
C ALA A 34 -9.25 -8.70 9.10
N PRO A 35 -10.14 -9.67 9.37
CA PRO A 35 -11.06 -10.26 8.37
C PRO A 35 -12.00 -9.28 7.64
N LYS A 36 -11.91 -7.98 7.95
CA LYS A 36 -12.69 -6.88 7.38
C LYS A 36 -11.86 -5.87 6.58
N ALA A 37 -10.62 -6.17 6.23
CA ALA A 37 -9.87 -5.31 5.32
C ALA A 37 -10.66 -5.18 3.99
N GLN A 38 -11.19 -4.00 3.69
CA GLN A 38 -11.96 -3.72 2.47
C GLN A 38 -11.13 -2.87 1.50
N GLY A 39 -11.26 -3.16 0.20
CA GLY A 39 -10.64 -2.38 -0.87
C GLY A 39 -9.12 -2.65 -1.03
N PRO A 40 -8.27 -1.62 -1.13
CA PRO A 40 -6.86 -1.78 -1.55
C PRO A 40 -6.05 -2.68 -0.62
N ALA A 41 -6.32 -2.67 0.69
CA ALA A 41 -5.63 -3.54 1.64
C ALA A 41 -5.86 -5.04 1.34
N ARG A 42 -7.09 -5.41 0.95
CA ARG A 42 -7.42 -6.79 0.60
C ARG A 42 -6.74 -7.22 -0.70
N ALA A 43 -6.76 -6.35 -1.71
CA ALA A 43 -6.04 -6.60 -2.96
C ALA A 43 -4.53 -6.77 -2.70
N LEU A 44 -3.94 -5.92 -1.86
CA LEU A 44 -2.54 -6.04 -1.48
C LEU A 44 -2.21 -7.38 -0.81
N ALA A 45 -3.04 -7.85 0.13
CA ALA A 45 -2.78 -9.15 0.76
C ALA A 45 -2.90 -10.33 -0.21
N VAL A 46 -3.90 -10.30 -1.10
CA VAL A 46 -4.03 -11.34 -2.13
C VAL A 46 -2.80 -11.36 -3.05
N ALA A 47 -2.34 -10.19 -3.49
CA ALA A 47 -1.11 -10.08 -4.29
C ALA A 47 0.11 -10.58 -3.50
N HIS A 48 0.22 -10.20 -2.24
CA HIS A 48 1.36 -10.54 -1.40
C HIS A 48 1.45 -12.04 -1.12
N GLU A 49 0.32 -12.70 -0.86
CA GLU A 49 0.27 -14.15 -0.67
C GLU A 49 0.78 -14.89 -1.92
N ASP A 50 0.32 -14.52 -3.12
CA ASP A 50 0.81 -15.14 -4.36
C ASP A 50 2.27 -14.77 -4.65
N PHE A 51 2.67 -13.53 -4.36
CA PHE A 51 4.05 -13.06 -4.53
C PHE A 51 5.05 -13.85 -3.69
N VAL A 52 4.82 -13.96 -2.38
CA VAL A 52 5.71 -14.72 -1.48
C VAL A 52 5.77 -16.19 -1.89
N ARG A 53 4.65 -16.76 -2.35
CA ARG A 53 4.62 -18.15 -2.86
C ARG A 53 5.46 -18.34 -4.13
N ARG A 54 5.56 -17.31 -4.98
CA ARG A 54 6.35 -17.36 -6.23
C ARG A 54 7.82 -17.04 -6.04
N LEU A 55 8.19 -16.35 -4.96
CA LEU A 55 9.59 -16.07 -4.68
C LEU A 55 10.36 -17.38 -4.47
N PRO A 56 11.60 -17.48 -4.99
CA PRO A 56 12.47 -18.58 -4.64
C PRO A 56 12.66 -18.63 -3.12
N PRO A 57 12.71 -19.84 -2.52
CA PRO A 57 12.99 -19.94 -1.09
C PRO A 57 14.37 -19.33 -0.79
N PRO A 58 14.53 -18.62 0.34
CA PRO A 58 15.83 -18.10 0.76
C PRO A 58 16.83 -19.24 0.91
N ARG A 59 18.00 -19.10 0.31
CA ARG A 59 19.10 -20.05 0.44
C ARG A 59 20.38 -19.32 0.86
N GLU A 60 21.20 -19.99 1.66
CA GLU A 60 22.47 -19.42 2.13
C GLU A 60 23.62 -19.65 1.16
N ASP A 61 23.51 -20.61 0.24
CA ASP A 61 24.54 -20.98 -0.73
C ASP A 61 24.49 -20.22 -2.06
N VAL A 62 23.56 -19.26 -2.20
CA VAL A 62 23.41 -18.45 -3.41
C VAL A 62 24.16 -17.12 -3.34
N ALA A 63 24.35 -16.50 -4.50
CA ALA A 63 24.90 -15.16 -4.60
C ALA A 63 24.10 -14.16 -3.75
N ALA A 64 24.77 -13.15 -3.18
CA ALA A 64 24.12 -12.17 -2.32
C ALA A 64 22.97 -11.42 -3.01
N MET A 65 23.07 -11.23 -4.34
CA MET A 65 22.00 -10.68 -5.17
C MET A 65 20.77 -11.59 -5.21
N GLU A 66 20.97 -12.89 -5.43
CA GLU A 66 19.87 -13.86 -5.49
C GLU A 66 19.18 -13.96 -4.13
N ARG A 67 19.95 -13.92 -3.04
CA ARG A 67 19.40 -13.86 -1.68
C ARG A 67 18.55 -12.62 -1.48
N PHE A 68 19.04 -11.46 -1.90
CA PHE A 68 18.30 -10.20 -1.84
C PHE A 68 16.99 -10.26 -2.66
N ALA A 69 17.05 -10.77 -3.91
CA ALA A 69 15.88 -10.90 -4.77
C ALA A 69 14.85 -11.95 -4.29
N SER A 70 15.26 -12.87 -3.42
CA SER A 70 14.38 -13.89 -2.81
C SER A 70 13.71 -13.40 -1.52
N ASP A 71 14.11 -12.24 -1.01
CA ASP A 71 13.54 -11.64 0.20
C ASP A 71 12.37 -10.71 -0.18
N PRO A 72 11.14 -10.96 0.29
CA PRO A 72 9.99 -10.10 0.00
C PRO A 72 10.16 -8.66 0.47
N ASP A 73 10.95 -8.42 1.53
CA ASP A 73 11.19 -7.07 2.04
C ASP A 73 12.15 -6.26 1.16
N SER A 74 12.82 -6.91 0.20
CA SER A 74 13.64 -6.25 -0.82
C SER A 74 12.83 -5.58 -1.92
N TYR A 75 11.49 -5.58 -1.82
CA TYR A 75 10.61 -5.00 -2.82
C TYR A 75 9.88 -3.77 -2.28
N ALA A 76 9.78 -2.74 -3.13
CA ALA A 76 8.85 -1.64 -2.94
C ALA A 76 7.49 -2.02 -3.56
N ILE A 77 6.41 -1.66 -2.88
CA ILE A 77 5.06 -2.03 -3.30
C ILE A 77 4.29 -0.76 -3.65
N ALA A 78 3.66 -0.75 -4.82
CA ALA A 78 2.68 0.26 -5.20
C ALA A 78 1.33 -0.40 -5.49
N ILE A 79 0.25 0.30 -5.17
CA ILE A 79 -1.11 -0.12 -5.51
C ILE A 79 -1.89 1.05 -6.10
N GLU A 80 -2.53 0.80 -7.22
CA GLU A 80 -3.41 1.75 -7.89
C GLU A 80 -4.71 1.09 -8.32
N ARG A 81 -5.66 1.91 -8.79
CA ARG A 81 -6.96 1.44 -9.28
C ARG A 81 -7.09 1.76 -10.76
N ASP A 82 -7.40 0.73 -11.54
CA ASP A 82 -7.69 0.83 -12.98
C ASP A 82 -9.10 0.28 -13.25
N GLY A 83 -10.08 1.19 -13.28
CA GLY A 83 -11.50 0.84 -13.42
C GLY A 83 -11.99 -0.08 -12.30
N VAL A 84 -12.39 -1.30 -12.68
CA VAL A 84 -12.86 -2.34 -11.76
C VAL A 84 -11.73 -3.13 -11.10
N TYR A 85 -10.48 -2.89 -11.50
CA TYR A 85 -9.32 -3.65 -11.03
C TYR A 85 -8.45 -2.84 -10.06
N TYR A 86 -7.79 -3.57 -9.17
CA TYR A 86 -6.60 -3.09 -8.46
C TYR A 86 -5.36 -3.60 -9.21
N ILE A 87 -4.39 -2.72 -9.40
CA ILE A 87 -3.07 -3.06 -9.92
C ILE A 87 -2.09 -2.99 -8.76
N VAL A 88 -1.37 -4.08 -8.49
CA VAL A 88 -0.34 -4.14 -7.44
C VAL A 88 1.00 -4.44 -8.09
N ASP A 89 1.95 -3.53 -7.88
CA ASP A 89 3.30 -3.61 -8.41
C ASP A 89 4.31 -3.85 -7.30
N TYR A 90 5.15 -4.85 -7.48
CA TYR A 90 6.35 -5.12 -6.71
C TYR A 90 7.56 -4.74 -7.55
N SER A 91 8.34 -3.79 -7.07
CA SER A 91 9.56 -3.33 -7.72
C SER A 91 10.75 -3.62 -6.82
N ILE A 92 11.73 -4.39 -7.31
CA ILE A 92 12.92 -4.69 -6.51
C ILE A 92 13.66 -3.39 -6.16
N LYS A 93 13.98 -3.22 -4.88
CA LYS A 93 14.71 -2.05 -4.39
C LYS A 93 16.15 -2.08 -4.93
N PRO A 94 16.83 -0.93 -5.05
CA PRO A 94 18.22 -0.91 -5.43
C PRO A 94 19.09 -1.71 -4.46
N TYR A 95 20.05 -2.48 -4.99
CA TYR A 95 21.01 -3.25 -4.22
C TYR A 95 22.39 -2.65 -4.41
N GLN A 96 23.05 -2.26 -3.31
CA GLN A 96 24.37 -1.61 -3.34
C GLN A 96 24.44 -0.39 -4.29
N GLY A 97 23.34 0.38 -4.36
CA GLY A 97 23.24 1.57 -5.21
C GLY A 97 23.00 1.28 -6.70
N GLN A 98 22.86 0.01 -7.09
CA GLN A 98 22.49 -0.38 -8.45
C GLN A 98 21.00 -0.66 -8.54
N SER A 99 20.34 -0.03 -9.52
CA SER A 99 18.96 -0.36 -9.89
C SER A 99 18.94 -1.53 -10.86
N PHE A 100 17.93 -2.39 -10.76
CA PHE A 100 17.74 -3.51 -11.67
C PHE A 100 16.70 -3.16 -12.72
N ARG A 101 16.98 -3.56 -13.96
CA ARG A 101 15.92 -3.80 -14.96
C ARG A 101 15.50 -5.24 -14.79
N GLY A 102 14.21 -5.46 -14.57
CA GLY A 102 13.65 -6.76 -14.34
C GLY A 102 13.65 -7.20 -12.89
N GLY A 103 12.82 -8.21 -12.62
CA GLY A 103 12.63 -8.79 -11.31
C GLY A 103 11.42 -8.24 -10.55
N GLY A 104 10.65 -7.32 -11.14
CA GLY A 104 9.38 -6.87 -10.56
C GLY A 104 8.24 -7.86 -10.81
N TYR A 105 7.15 -7.73 -10.06
CA TYR A 105 5.91 -8.47 -10.28
C TYR A 105 4.74 -7.52 -10.36
N ARG A 106 3.88 -7.71 -11.37
CA ARG A 106 2.62 -6.97 -11.50
C ARG A 106 1.45 -7.93 -11.37
N TYR A 107 0.50 -7.56 -10.52
CA TYR A 107 -0.77 -8.25 -10.33
C TYR A 107 -1.92 -7.37 -10.75
N ARG A 108 -2.89 -7.95 -11.46
CA ARG A 108 -4.21 -7.37 -11.68
C ARG A 108 -5.21 -8.17 -10.86
N ILE A 109 -5.98 -7.48 -10.02
CA ILE A 109 -6.93 -8.09 -9.09
C ILE A 109 -8.32 -7.51 -9.33
N ASP A 110 -9.32 -8.37 -9.48
CA ASP A 110 -10.71 -7.94 -9.60
C ASP A 110 -11.19 -7.28 -8.30
N GLY A 111 -11.70 -6.05 -8.37
CA GLY A 111 -12.10 -5.29 -7.20
C GLY A 111 -13.42 -5.72 -6.56
N SER A 112 -14.17 -6.62 -7.18
CA SER A 112 -15.46 -7.12 -6.66
C SER A 112 -15.29 -8.36 -5.78
N ASP A 113 -14.43 -9.30 -6.18
CA ASP A 113 -14.21 -10.57 -5.48
C ASP A 113 -12.76 -10.81 -5.03
N PHE A 114 -11.86 -9.86 -5.33
CA PHE A 114 -10.43 -9.90 -4.98
C PHE A 114 -9.68 -11.11 -5.54
N ARG A 115 -10.09 -11.63 -6.70
CA ARG A 115 -9.32 -12.67 -7.40
C ARG A 115 -8.23 -12.07 -8.27
N ILE A 116 -7.08 -12.74 -8.31
CA ILE A 116 -6.01 -12.43 -9.26
C ILE A 116 -6.49 -12.84 -10.66
N VAL A 117 -6.56 -11.87 -11.58
CA VAL A 117 -6.95 -12.09 -12.97
C VAL A 117 -5.75 -12.11 -13.92
N ASP A 118 -4.65 -11.46 -13.55
CA ASP A 118 -3.36 -11.51 -14.26
C ASP A 118 -2.21 -11.37 -13.26
N ALA A 119 -1.11 -12.06 -13.53
CA ALA A 119 0.09 -12.02 -12.70
C ALA A 119 1.32 -12.29 -13.56
N ARG A 120 2.21 -11.30 -13.66
CA ARG A 120 3.37 -11.35 -14.56
C ARG A 120 4.63 -10.77 -13.93
N ILE A 121 5.77 -11.21 -14.44
CA ILE A 121 7.07 -10.65 -14.10
C ILE A 121 7.30 -9.44 -15.00
N GLU A 122 7.62 -8.29 -14.42
CA GLU A 122 7.96 -7.07 -15.14
C GLU A 122 9.48 -7.07 -15.47
N PRO A 123 9.85 -6.69 -16.71
CA PRO A 123 11.23 -6.73 -17.23
C PRO A 123 12.12 -5.54 -16.85
#